data_AF-A0A821LVU9-F1
#
_entry.id   AF-A0A821LVU9-F1
#
_cell.length_a   1.000
_cell.length_b   1.000
_cell.length_c   1.000
_cell.angle_alpha   90.00
_cell.angle_beta   90.00
_cell.angle_gamma   90.00
#
_symmetry.space_group_name_H-M   'P 1'
#
loop_
_entity.id
_entity.type
_entity.pdbx_description
1 polymer ?
#
loop_
_entity_poly.entity_id
_entity_poly.type
_entity_poly.pdbx_seq_one_letter_code
_entity_poly.pdbx_strand_id
1 'polypeptide(L)'
;MDIHITGPGTGQMYQTFLSDGSVTINLGGIRPPELENTERAYSSYFEQHMTSGTPYIKGLYYPINKRPKGIKKDEVIKLIRRASRLILQGFSLPVNAHDNLASDGKLFVEMCEKDKEFCSLVTKRIPETGFDCLDFWTEDFVHEYRQWQLGGFLDNGRNISCPFNRSLLHDLRKKYGIHYKETNNSSKNATNNSVR
;
A
#
# COMPACT_ATOMS: atom_id res chain seq x y z
N MET A 1 -21.75 -3.53 -15.54
CA MET A 1 -21.42 -2.29 -14.80
C MET A 1 -20.04 -1.89 -15.23
N ASP A 2 -19.91 -0.78 -15.97
CA ASP A 2 -18.70 -0.54 -16.75
C ASP A 2 -17.60 0.15 -15.93
N ILE A 3 -18.02 1.00 -14.97
CA ILE A 3 -17.14 1.65 -14.01
C ILE A 3 -17.61 1.31 -12.61
N HIS A 4 -16.72 0.73 -11.81
CA HIS A 4 -16.89 0.52 -10.38
C HIS A 4 -15.97 1.45 -9.60
N ILE A 5 -16.46 2.04 -8.52
CA ILE A 5 -15.67 2.94 -7.67
C ILE A 5 -15.74 2.39 -6.25
N THR A 6 -14.59 2.01 -5.69
CA THR A 6 -14.49 1.56 -4.29
C THR A 6 -13.89 2.62 -3.41
N GLY A 7 -14.44 2.72 -2.20
CA GLY A 7 -13.85 3.42 -1.07
C GLY A 7 -13.24 2.42 -0.09
N PRO A 8 -12.47 2.91 0.89
CA PRO A 8 -11.86 2.07 1.90
C PRO A 8 -12.86 1.48 2.88
N GLY A 9 -12.52 0.32 3.43
CA GLY A 9 -13.19 -0.24 4.62
C GLY A 9 -14.57 -0.83 4.37
N THR A 10 -15.04 -0.88 3.12
CA THR A 10 -16.30 -1.55 2.81
C THR A 10 -16.14 -3.06 2.67
N GLY A 11 -14.90 -3.56 2.50
CA GLY A 11 -14.63 -4.98 2.22
C GLY A 11 -15.32 -5.44 0.94
N GLN A 12 -15.60 -4.51 0.02
CA GLN A 12 -16.38 -4.75 -1.17
C GLN A 12 -15.45 -5.27 -2.26
N MET A 13 -15.15 -6.55 -2.15
CA MET A 13 -14.34 -7.32 -3.09
C MET A 13 -15.11 -7.67 -4.38
N TYR A 14 -15.86 -6.71 -4.95
CA TYR A 14 -16.70 -6.95 -6.11
C TYR A 14 -15.93 -7.12 -7.43
N GLN A 15 -14.62 -6.94 -7.44
CA GLN A 15 -13.76 -6.99 -8.62
C GLN A 15 -14.00 -8.27 -9.43
N THR A 16 -14.14 -9.41 -8.76
CA THR A 16 -14.36 -10.73 -9.37
C THR A 16 -15.76 -10.95 -9.96
N PHE A 17 -16.68 -10.01 -9.77
CA PHE A 17 -18.05 -10.05 -10.29
C PHE A 17 -18.32 -8.97 -11.34
N LEU A 18 -17.33 -8.13 -11.63
CA LEU A 18 -17.44 -7.14 -12.70
C LEU A 18 -17.38 -7.84 -14.06
N SER A 19 -17.95 -7.21 -15.09
CA SER A 19 -17.95 -7.75 -16.45
C SER A 19 -16.58 -7.57 -17.11
N ASP A 20 -16.26 -8.40 -18.09
CA ASP A 20 -15.05 -8.23 -18.92
C ASP A 20 -15.00 -6.83 -19.53
N GLY A 21 -13.80 -6.22 -19.54
CA GLY A 21 -13.60 -4.85 -20.03
C GLY A 21 -14.02 -3.75 -19.06
N SER A 22 -14.52 -4.09 -17.86
CA SER A 22 -14.85 -3.11 -16.82
C SER A 22 -13.61 -2.46 -16.24
N VAL A 23 -13.80 -1.28 -15.65
CA VAL A 23 -12.75 -0.55 -14.91
C VAL A 23 -13.16 -0.37 -13.46
N THR A 24 -12.27 -0.73 -12.52
CA THR A 24 -12.43 -0.44 -11.09
C THR A 24 -11.54 0.74 -10.68
N ILE A 25 -12.09 1.70 -9.95
CA ILE A 25 -11.39 2.86 -9.41
C ILE A 25 -11.36 2.71 -7.89
N ASN A 26 -10.18 2.45 -7.33
CA ASN A 26 -9.98 2.34 -5.89
C ASN A 26 -9.51 3.69 -5.33
N LEU A 27 -10.34 4.31 -4.49
CA LEU A 27 -10.07 5.61 -3.87
C LEU A 27 -9.15 5.51 -2.64
N GLY A 28 -8.95 4.31 -2.11
CA GLY A 28 -8.06 4.02 -0.99
C GLY A 28 -8.52 4.56 0.36
N GLY A 29 -7.93 3.99 1.41
CA GLY A 29 -8.07 4.34 2.82
C GLY A 29 -7.01 5.30 3.29
N ILE A 30 -7.21 5.79 4.51
CA ILE A 30 -6.16 6.45 5.26
C ILE A 30 -5.74 5.50 6.36
N ARG A 31 -4.43 5.33 6.50
CA ARG A 31 -3.81 4.63 7.61
C ARG A 31 -2.68 5.46 8.21
N PRO A 32 -2.39 5.30 9.50
CA PRO A 32 -3.26 4.69 10.50
C PRO A 32 -4.59 5.45 10.63
N PRO A 33 -5.67 4.81 11.12
CA PRO A 33 -6.90 5.52 11.43
C PRO A 33 -6.63 6.64 12.44
N GLU A 34 -7.46 7.70 12.44
CA GLU A 34 -7.38 8.84 13.37
C GLU A 34 -6.18 9.79 13.14
N LEU A 35 -5.30 9.47 12.19
CA LEU A 35 -4.17 10.31 11.81
C LEU A 35 -4.43 11.07 10.50
N GLU A 36 -5.68 11.19 10.06
CA GLU A 36 -6.04 11.89 8.84
C GLU A 36 -5.50 13.33 8.83
N ASN A 37 -5.02 13.78 7.67
CA ASN A 37 -4.38 15.09 7.49
C ASN A 37 -3.09 15.33 8.29
N THR A 38 -2.51 14.31 8.92
CA THR A 38 -1.17 14.40 9.51
C THR A 38 -0.10 13.92 8.54
N GLU A 39 1.16 14.27 8.83
CA GLU A 39 2.33 13.78 8.06
C GLU A 39 2.58 12.28 8.26
N ARG A 40 1.93 11.66 9.24
CA ARG A 40 2.02 10.21 9.50
C ARG A 40 0.96 9.40 8.76
N ALA A 41 -0.04 10.07 8.17
CA ALA A 41 -1.05 9.40 7.36
C ALA A 41 -0.49 9.01 5.99
N TYR A 42 -0.82 7.79 5.57
CA TYR A 42 -0.56 7.24 4.27
C TYR A 42 -1.81 6.60 3.68
N SER A 43 -1.75 6.35 2.38
CA SER A 43 -2.86 5.70 1.67
C SER A 43 -2.75 4.21 1.79
N SER A 44 -3.89 3.55 1.92
CA SER A 44 -4.00 2.11 1.80
C SER A 44 -4.93 1.77 0.64
N TYR A 45 -4.58 0.83 -0.23
CA TYR A 45 -5.51 0.35 -1.25
C TYR A 45 -6.13 -1.00 -0.92
N PHE A 46 -5.76 -1.63 0.20
CA PHE A 46 -6.23 -2.93 0.72
C PHE A 46 -6.49 -3.99 -0.38
N GLU A 47 -7.69 -3.93 -0.98
CA GLU A 47 -8.26 -4.75 -2.05
C GLU A 47 -7.52 -4.69 -3.40
N GLN A 48 -6.38 -3.99 -3.53
CA GLN A 48 -5.65 -3.92 -4.81
C GLN A 48 -5.22 -5.31 -5.33
N HIS A 49 -5.02 -6.28 -4.44
CA HIS A 49 -4.73 -7.67 -4.79
C HIS A 49 -5.92 -8.36 -5.50
N MET A 50 -7.17 -8.02 -5.15
CA MET A 50 -8.36 -8.52 -5.86
C MET A 50 -8.40 -7.99 -7.29
N THR A 51 -8.08 -6.71 -7.48
CA THR A 51 -7.95 -6.11 -8.81
C THR A 51 -6.82 -6.76 -9.61
N SER A 52 -5.67 -7.00 -8.99
CA SER A 52 -4.52 -7.68 -9.61
C SER A 52 -4.83 -9.12 -10.03
N GLY A 53 -5.58 -9.85 -9.22
CA GLY A 53 -6.01 -11.22 -9.50
C GLY A 53 -7.17 -11.35 -10.49
N THR A 54 -7.75 -10.24 -10.97
CA THR A 54 -8.89 -10.24 -11.89
C THR A 54 -8.45 -9.79 -13.29
N PRO A 55 -8.06 -10.72 -14.19
CA PRO A 55 -7.36 -10.38 -15.44
C PRO A 55 -8.25 -9.75 -16.51
N TYR A 56 -9.57 -9.76 -16.34
CA TYR A 56 -10.52 -9.22 -17.31
C TYR A 56 -10.99 -7.78 -17.01
N ILE A 57 -10.48 -7.15 -15.93
CA ILE A 57 -10.76 -5.75 -15.59
C ILE A 57 -9.49 -4.91 -15.50
N LYS A 58 -9.64 -3.58 -15.62
CA LYS A 58 -8.55 -2.62 -15.36
C LYS A 58 -8.73 -1.88 -14.04
N GLY A 59 -7.67 -1.83 -13.24
CA GLY A 59 -7.57 -1.06 -12.02
C GLY A 59 -7.04 0.35 -12.24
N LEU A 60 -7.68 1.33 -11.61
CA LEU A 60 -7.21 2.69 -11.44
C LEU A 60 -7.20 3.05 -9.96
N TYR A 61 -6.25 3.87 -9.54
CA TYR A 61 -6.04 4.20 -8.13
C TYR A 61 -5.98 5.71 -7.94
N TYR A 62 -6.62 6.20 -6.88
CA TYR A 62 -6.49 7.60 -6.50
C TYR A 62 -5.04 7.90 -6.11
N PRO A 63 -4.44 9.06 -6.45
CA PRO A 63 -3.01 9.30 -6.23
C PRO A 63 -2.56 9.15 -4.76
N ILE A 64 -1.57 8.28 -4.53
CA ILE A 64 -1.12 7.82 -3.20
C ILE A 64 -0.70 8.96 -2.26
N ASN A 65 -0.01 9.98 -2.77
CA ASN A 65 0.44 11.12 -1.95
C ASN A 65 -0.65 12.19 -1.75
N LYS A 66 -1.75 12.14 -2.51
CA LYS A 66 -2.85 13.12 -2.39
C LYS A 66 -3.92 12.66 -1.42
N ARG A 67 -4.16 11.35 -1.34
CA ARG A 67 -5.25 10.76 -0.57
C ARG A 67 -5.20 11.00 0.95
N PRO A 68 -4.03 11.10 1.62
CA PRO A 68 -3.97 11.46 3.04
C PRO A 68 -4.50 12.87 3.36
N LYS A 69 -4.58 13.74 2.33
CA LYS A 69 -5.10 15.11 2.41
C LYS A 69 -6.59 15.20 2.02
N GLY A 70 -7.28 14.07 2.01
CA GLY A 70 -8.67 13.94 1.57
C GLY A 70 -8.84 13.68 0.07
N ILE A 71 -10.09 13.40 -0.31
CA ILE A 71 -10.51 13.15 -1.68
C ILE A 71 -10.87 14.49 -2.34
N LYS A 72 -10.25 14.78 -3.48
CA LYS A 72 -10.48 15.98 -4.27
C LYS A 72 -11.32 15.64 -5.49
N LYS A 73 -12.40 16.40 -5.70
CA LYS A 73 -13.32 16.26 -6.83
C LYS A 73 -12.58 16.15 -8.17
N ASP A 74 -11.63 17.03 -8.44
CA ASP A 74 -10.92 17.06 -9.73
C ASP A 74 -10.08 15.80 -9.98
N GLU A 75 -9.52 15.20 -8.93
CA GLU A 75 -8.75 13.96 -9.06
C GLU A 75 -9.68 12.77 -9.35
N VAL A 76 -10.86 12.74 -8.72
CA VAL A 76 -11.89 11.72 -9.02
C VAL A 76 -12.40 11.88 -10.46
N ILE A 77 -12.68 13.10 -10.91
CA ILE A 77 -13.10 13.37 -12.30
C ILE A 77 -12.04 12.91 -13.30
N LYS A 78 -10.74 13.14 -13.02
CA LYS A 78 -9.65 12.65 -13.88
C LYS A 78 -9.65 11.12 -13.99
N LEU A 79 -9.88 10.41 -12.88
CA LEU A 79 -9.96 8.95 -12.87
C LEU A 79 -11.16 8.45 -13.67
N ILE A 80 -12.34 9.03 -13.46
CA ILE A 80 -13.57 8.67 -14.20
C ILE A 80 -13.36 8.89 -15.70
N ARG A 81 -12.83 10.04 -16.12
CA ARG A 81 -12.53 10.31 -17.54
C ARG A 81 -11.50 9.33 -18.12
N ARG A 82 -10.54 8.89 -17.31
CA ARG A 82 -9.58 7.85 -17.73
C ARG A 82 -10.26 6.49 -17.88
N ALA A 83 -11.14 6.12 -16.94
CA ALA A 83 -11.91 4.88 -17.02
C ALA A 83 -12.81 4.86 -18.26
N SER A 84 -13.57 5.94 -18.51
CA SER A 84 -14.42 6.05 -19.69
C SER A 84 -13.64 5.88 -20.99
N ARG A 85 -12.43 6.48 -21.09
CA ARG A 85 -11.57 6.29 -22.28
C ARG A 85 -11.12 4.84 -22.44
N LEU A 86 -10.70 4.18 -21.35
CA LEU A 86 -10.29 2.77 -21.39
C LEU A 86 -11.44 1.85 -21.85
N ILE A 87 -12.67 2.14 -21.42
CA ILE A 87 -13.85 1.37 -21.83
C ILE A 87 -14.16 1.59 -23.30
N LEU A 88 -14.19 2.85 -23.75
CA LEU A 88 -14.52 3.19 -25.14
C LEU A 88 -13.46 2.71 -26.15
N GLN A 89 -12.19 2.74 -25.76
CA GLN A 89 -11.07 2.34 -26.63
C GLN A 89 -10.73 0.85 -26.50
N GLY A 90 -11.22 0.20 -25.45
CA GLY A 90 -10.75 -1.11 -25.02
C GLY A 90 -9.34 -1.07 -24.40
N PHE A 91 -8.97 -2.20 -23.80
CA PHE A 91 -7.60 -2.47 -23.35
C PHE A 91 -7.30 -3.96 -23.55
N SER A 92 -6.01 -4.31 -23.59
CA SER A 92 -5.60 -5.70 -23.83
C SER A 92 -6.03 -6.60 -22.67
N LEU A 93 -6.61 -7.76 -23.00
CA LEU A 93 -6.94 -8.83 -22.08
C LEU A 93 -6.10 -10.07 -22.41
N PRO A 94 -5.62 -10.83 -21.41
CA PRO A 94 -5.71 -10.54 -19.99
C PRO A 94 -4.82 -9.35 -19.57
N VAL A 95 -5.30 -8.54 -18.63
CA VAL A 95 -4.50 -7.49 -18.00
C VAL A 95 -3.42 -8.15 -17.15
N ASN A 96 -2.17 -7.74 -17.35
CA ASN A 96 -1.07 -8.21 -16.52
C ASN A 96 -1.30 -7.82 -15.05
N ALA A 97 -1.18 -8.80 -14.14
CA ALA A 97 -1.43 -8.62 -12.71
C ALA A 97 -0.60 -7.48 -12.11
N HIS A 98 0.69 -7.37 -12.47
CA HIS A 98 1.57 -6.30 -12.01
C HIS A 98 1.11 -4.93 -12.53
N ASP A 99 0.64 -4.84 -13.77
CA ASP A 99 0.13 -3.60 -14.35
C ASP A 99 -1.20 -3.14 -13.73
N ASN A 100 -1.89 -4.02 -13.01
CA ASN A 100 -3.12 -3.74 -12.29
C ASN A 100 -2.91 -3.36 -10.82
N LEU A 101 -1.68 -3.33 -10.33
CA LEU A 101 -1.36 -2.88 -8.97
C LEU A 101 -1.25 -1.35 -8.89
N ALA A 102 -1.48 -0.83 -7.68
CA ALA A 102 -1.14 0.55 -7.34
C ALA A 102 0.40 0.70 -7.17
N SER A 103 0.87 1.92 -6.95
CA SER A 103 2.31 2.21 -6.86
C SER A 103 3.01 1.45 -5.72
N ASP A 104 2.35 1.30 -4.58
CA ASP A 104 2.84 0.57 -3.41
C ASP A 104 2.88 -0.95 -3.65
N GLY A 105 1.87 -1.50 -4.31
CA GLY A 105 1.85 -2.91 -4.71
C GLY A 105 2.96 -3.24 -5.72
N LYS A 106 3.17 -2.38 -6.72
CA LYS A 106 4.29 -2.54 -7.68
C LYS A 106 5.64 -2.48 -6.99
N LEU A 107 5.82 -1.52 -6.08
CA LEU A 107 7.01 -1.40 -5.26
C LEU A 107 7.27 -2.68 -4.46
N PHE A 108 6.24 -3.24 -3.83
CA PHE A 108 6.36 -4.46 -3.03
C PHE A 108 6.77 -5.67 -3.87
N VAL A 109 6.20 -5.84 -5.07
CA VAL A 109 6.60 -6.89 -6.00
C VAL A 109 8.09 -6.73 -6.38
N GLU A 110 8.53 -5.53 -6.76
CA GLU A 110 9.94 -5.30 -7.10
C GLU A 110 10.88 -5.49 -5.89
N MET A 111 10.43 -5.16 -4.68
CA MET A 111 11.17 -5.46 -3.45
C MET A 111 11.36 -6.98 -3.32
N CYS A 112 10.30 -7.77 -3.49
CA CYS A 112 10.35 -9.24 -3.45
C CYS A 112 11.26 -9.83 -4.54
N GLU A 113 11.28 -9.22 -5.73
CA GLU A 113 12.14 -9.63 -6.83
C GLU A 113 13.63 -9.42 -6.51
N LYS A 114 13.98 -8.30 -5.89
CA LYS A 114 15.36 -7.87 -5.59
C LYS A 114 15.91 -8.39 -4.27
N ASP A 115 15.06 -8.57 -3.26
CA ASP A 115 15.42 -9.04 -1.93
C ASP A 115 14.69 -10.36 -1.63
N LYS A 116 15.39 -11.48 -1.89
CA LYS A 116 14.84 -12.83 -1.74
C LYS A 116 14.61 -13.21 -0.28
N GLU A 117 15.39 -12.65 0.65
CA GLU A 117 15.21 -12.88 2.08
C GLU A 117 13.94 -12.20 2.55
N PHE A 118 13.75 -10.92 2.21
CA PHE A 118 12.49 -10.22 2.43
C PHE A 118 11.32 -10.96 1.80
N CYS A 119 11.46 -11.40 0.55
CA CYS A 119 10.37 -12.12 -0.13
C CYS A 119 9.98 -13.40 0.60
N SER A 120 10.98 -14.16 1.05
CA SER A 120 10.75 -15.37 1.85
C SER A 120 10.07 -15.04 3.18
N LEU A 121 10.50 -13.96 3.85
CA LEU A 121 9.93 -13.49 5.13
C LEU A 121 8.44 -13.16 5.02
N VAL A 122 8.01 -12.55 3.90
CA VAL A 122 6.63 -12.07 3.71
C VAL A 122 5.72 -13.02 2.93
N THR A 123 6.22 -14.17 2.49
CA THR A 123 5.42 -15.14 1.71
C THR A 123 5.45 -16.58 2.25
N LYS A 124 6.50 -16.99 2.97
CA LYS A 124 6.61 -18.37 3.45
C LYS A 124 6.18 -18.49 4.89
N ARG A 125 5.18 -19.33 5.11
CA ARG A 125 4.79 -19.79 6.44
C ARG A 125 5.76 -20.87 6.91
N ILE A 126 6.57 -20.56 7.93
CA ILE A 126 7.46 -21.51 8.59
C ILE A 126 6.89 -21.77 9.99
N PRO A 127 6.70 -23.04 10.43
CA PRO A 127 6.04 -23.35 11.70
C PRO A 127 6.69 -22.68 12.92
N GLU A 128 8.00 -22.46 12.88
CA GLU A 128 8.80 -21.94 13.99
C GLU A 128 8.88 -20.40 14.03
N THR A 129 8.39 -19.69 13.01
CA THR A 129 8.38 -18.22 12.96
C THR A 129 6.99 -17.66 13.23
N GLY A 130 6.92 -16.59 14.03
CA GLY A 130 5.66 -15.87 14.25
C GLY A 130 5.08 -15.31 12.96
N PHE A 131 3.77 -15.04 12.96
CA PHE A 131 3.05 -14.47 11.81
C PHE A 131 3.29 -12.98 11.62
N ASP A 132 4.08 -12.35 12.50
CA ASP A 132 4.17 -10.90 12.62
C ASP A 132 4.62 -10.19 11.32
N CYS A 133 5.47 -10.85 10.51
CA CYS A 133 5.95 -10.34 9.23
C CYS A 133 5.18 -10.87 8.01
N LEU A 134 4.23 -11.78 8.23
CA LEU A 134 3.36 -12.37 7.20
C LEU A 134 1.95 -11.78 7.24
N ASP A 135 1.46 -11.41 8.43
CA ASP A 135 0.16 -10.82 8.67
C ASP A 135 0.28 -9.28 8.67
N PHE A 136 0.32 -8.71 7.46
CA PHE A 136 0.41 -7.28 7.26
C PHE A 136 -0.28 -6.87 5.97
N TRP A 137 -0.57 -5.58 5.88
CA TRP A 137 -0.96 -4.97 4.62
C TRP A 137 0.25 -4.37 3.93
N THR A 138 0.36 -4.54 2.60
CA THR A 138 1.51 -4.06 1.83
C THR A 138 1.90 -2.61 2.14
N GLU A 139 0.91 -1.72 2.30
CA GLU A 139 1.17 -0.33 2.64
C GLU A 139 1.84 -0.11 4.01
N ASP A 140 1.67 -1.03 4.98
CA ASP A 140 2.35 -0.91 6.29
C ASP A 140 3.85 -1.11 6.14
N PHE A 141 4.27 -2.05 5.31
CA PHE A 141 5.67 -2.21 4.93
C PHE A 141 6.14 -0.99 4.13
N VAL A 142 5.39 -0.61 3.09
CA VAL A 142 5.76 0.50 2.21
C VAL A 142 5.85 1.82 2.95
N HIS A 143 5.17 2.01 4.08
CA HIS A 143 5.24 3.22 4.89
C HIS A 143 5.97 3.02 6.23
N GLU A 144 6.69 1.91 6.40
CA GLU A 144 7.45 1.61 7.62
C GLU A 144 6.60 1.84 8.88
N TYR A 145 5.43 1.21 8.94
CA TYR A 145 4.51 1.29 10.08
C TYR A 145 4.65 0.06 11.00
N ARG A 146 4.49 0.25 12.31
CA ARG A 146 4.57 -0.80 13.34
C ARG A 146 5.84 -1.66 13.25
N GLN A 147 5.72 -2.97 13.04
CA GLN A 147 6.83 -3.93 13.02
C GLN A 147 7.87 -3.63 11.93
N TRP A 148 7.50 -2.80 10.95
CA TRP A 148 8.36 -2.33 9.88
C TRP A 148 9.17 -1.09 10.24
N GLN A 149 8.94 -0.45 11.40
CA GLN A 149 9.72 0.70 11.87
C GLN A 149 11.13 0.31 12.30
N LEU A 150 12.03 1.30 12.31
CA LEU A 150 13.33 1.14 12.94
C LEU A 150 13.14 0.89 14.44
N GLY A 151 13.62 -0.25 14.94
CA GLY A 151 13.45 -0.66 16.33
C GLY A 151 12.19 -1.51 16.60
N GLY A 152 11.32 -1.68 15.61
CA GLY A 152 10.11 -2.50 15.73
C GLY A 152 8.92 -1.79 16.40
N PHE A 153 7.97 -2.59 16.84
CA PHE A 153 6.76 -2.18 17.55
C PHE A 153 6.54 -3.06 18.78
N LEU A 154 6.19 -2.43 19.90
CA LEU A 154 5.87 -3.14 21.13
C LEU A 154 4.41 -3.58 21.11
N ASP A 155 4.17 -4.88 21.02
CA ASP A 155 2.84 -5.48 21.11
C ASP A 155 2.76 -6.38 22.34
N ASN A 156 1.87 -6.05 23.29
CA ASN A 156 1.67 -6.81 24.53
C ASN A 156 2.99 -7.12 25.29
N GLY A 157 3.92 -6.17 25.33
CA GLY A 157 5.22 -6.30 26.00
C GLY A 157 6.29 -7.05 25.19
N ARG A 158 5.95 -7.59 24.02
CA ARG A 158 6.90 -8.18 23.08
C ARG A 158 7.31 -7.15 22.02
N ASN A 159 8.61 -6.96 21.83
CA ASN A 159 9.08 -6.15 20.72
C ASN A 159 9.09 -6.98 19.43
N ILE A 160 8.33 -6.54 18.43
CA ILE A 160 8.18 -7.18 17.13
C ILE A 160 8.90 -6.34 16.09
N SER A 161 9.86 -6.93 15.38
CA SER A 161 10.61 -6.27 14.32
C SER A 161 10.79 -7.20 13.13
N CYS A 162 10.48 -6.70 11.94
CA CYS A 162 10.66 -7.43 10.69
C CYS A 162 11.89 -6.90 9.93
N PRO A 163 12.91 -7.74 9.68
CA PRO A 163 14.11 -7.33 8.97
C PRO A 163 13.85 -7.19 7.46
N PHE A 164 14.40 -6.15 6.83
CA PHE A 164 14.41 -5.97 5.38
C PHE A 164 15.43 -4.91 4.97
N ASN A 165 15.76 -4.85 3.68
CA ASN A 165 16.65 -3.82 3.14
C ASN A 165 15.97 -2.44 3.04
N ARG A 166 16.16 -1.59 4.06
CA ARG A 166 15.59 -0.22 4.10
C ARG A 166 16.09 0.69 3.01
N SER A 167 17.38 0.61 2.67
CA SER A 167 17.97 1.42 1.59
C SER A 167 17.28 1.12 0.26
N LEU A 168 17.07 -0.17 -0.04
CA LEU A 168 16.35 -0.60 -1.23
C LEU A 168 14.89 -0.10 -1.22
N LEU A 169 14.17 -0.23 -0.10
CA LEU A 169 12.81 0.30 0.03
C LEU A 169 12.78 1.80 -0.29
N HIS A 170 13.70 2.58 0.26
CA HIS A 170 13.75 4.03 0.07
C HIS A 170 14.03 4.42 -1.39
N ASP A 171 14.91 3.68 -2.07
CA ASP A 171 15.18 3.90 -3.49
C ASP A 171 13.97 3.52 -4.36
N LEU A 172 13.28 2.45 -4.04
CA LEU A 172 12.04 2.08 -4.73
C LEU A 172 10.92 3.08 -4.47
N ARG A 173 10.78 3.64 -3.27
CA ARG A 173 9.82 4.71 -2.99
C ARG A 173 10.05 5.91 -3.89
N LYS A 174 11.31 6.33 -4.07
CA LYS A 174 11.68 7.40 -5.01
C LYS A 174 11.27 7.03 -6.44
N LYS A 175 11.59 5.81 -6.89
CA LYS A 175 11.23 5.29 -8.22
C LYS A 175 9.73 5.34 -8.49
N TYR A 176 8.91 4.92 -7.52
CA TYR A 176 7.44 4.89 -7.64
C TYR A 176 6.75 6.19 -7.20
N GLY A 177 7.53 7.22 -6.85
CA GLY A 177 7.03 8.52 -6.45
C GLY A 177 6.20 8.47 -5.16
N ILE A 178 6.53 7.61 -4.20
CA ILE A 178 5.86 7.50 -2.90
C ILE A 178 6.63 8.34 -1.90
N HIS A 179 5.97 9.35 -1.33
CA HIS A 179 6.61 10.27 -0.40
C HIS A 179 6.42 9.78 1.03
N TYR A 180 7.52 9.69 1.78
CA TYR A 180 7.53 9.43 3.20
C TYR A 180 8.34 10.52 3.89
N LYS A 181 7.75 11.21 4.88
CA LYS A 181 8.53 12.07 5.76
C LYS A 181 9.06 11.21 6.89
N GLU A 182 10.37 11.03 6.94
CA GLU A 182 11.00 10.43 8.12
C GLU A 182 10.59 11.23 9.35
N THR A 183 9.90 10.58 10.29
CA THR A 183 9.72 11.14 11.61
C THR A 183 11.09 11.12 12.29
N ASN A 184 11.73 12.29 12.39
CA ASN A 184 12.93 12.51 13.21
C ASN A 184 12.63 12.15 14.67
N ASN A 185 12.74 10.87 15.04
CA ASN A 185 12.68 10.42 16.43
C ASN A 185 14.07 10.43 17.09
N SER A 186 15.11 10.88 16.37
CA SER A 186 16.51 10.89 16.83
C SER A 186 16.84 11.96 17.89
N SER A 187 15.86 12.65 18.48
CA SER A 187 16.13 13.81 19.35
C SER A 187 15.55 13.75 20.77
N LYS A 188 15.03 12.60 21.25
CA LYS A 188 14.44 12.52 22.61
C LYS A 188 15.08 11.58 23.62
N ASN A 189 16.22 10.93 23.31
CA ASN A 189 16.95 10.09 24.27
C ASN A 189 18.28 10.69 24.75
N ALA A 190 18.38 12.02 24.85
CA ALA A 190 19.56 12.69 25.39
C ALA A 190 19.18 13.78 26.40
N THR A 191 18.52 13.42 27.50
CA THR A 191 18.58 14.12 28.81
C THR A 191 17.64 13.43 29.79
N ASN A 192 18.16 12.47 30.54
CA ASN A 192 17.71 12.15 31.90
C ASN A 192 18.73 11.18 32.51
N ASN A 193 19.90 11.73 32.82
CA ASN A 193 20.82 11.18 33.81
C ASN A 193 21.63 12.36 34.35
N SER A 194 21.02 13.12 35.26
CA SER A 194 21.69 13.96 36.24
C SER A 194 20.67 14.49 37.24
N VAL A 195 21.00 14.41 38.53
CA VAL A 195 20.27 14.92 39.71
C VAL A 195 19.10 14.00 40.12
N ARG A 196 19.15 13.26 41.24
CA ARG A 196 19.75 13.52 42.55
C ARG A 196 20.02 12.21 43.29
#